data_AF-A0A1M3NCV4-F1
#
_entry.id   AF-A0A1M3NCV4-F1
#
_cell.length_a   1.000
_cell.length_b   1.000
_cell.length_c   1.000
_cell.angle_alpha   90.00
_cell.angle_beta   90.00
_cell.angle_gamma   90.00
#
_symmetry.space_group_name_H-M   'P 1'
#
loop_
_entity.id
_entity.type
_entity.pdbx_description
1 polymer ?
#
loop_
_entity_poly.entity_id
_entity_poly.type
_entity_poly.pdbx_seq_one_letter_code
_entity_poly.pdbx_strand_id
1 'polypeptide(L)'
;MARAPGDVRNDRKSAVSKFCLAMEEHRRTEAGRVRTAREMVEFFFPRTQDSATDRIFLHIPPEVRGPVISGWGVRGVKSAVRDTDEKVRDVVLDALGAGDVDETSFEAGIGAQILIDWVPLTDWWTFWRTGKLTGIAIQKALAVGRELGLFDDRWFLGNVEGRGGRLKGTDTLCDTLSKDQIIAWVRKVHESGDGSPAGLVSALGWETILSKTSQEALLFALDALARKVGLVTPHGAATEMPTGASEDVAIPAIPALQAPRIDGDGGRYLSGPLGSSPLAAARATVVPAVDDETGASSGWPDVDARVVPAPPPTLLSVDEPLAFHEKETDTAPHDKARPLPPPPFSFKG
;
A
#
# COMPACT_ATOMS: atom_id res chain seq x y z
N MET A 1 21.41 9.62 27.71
CA MET A 1 21.88 9.05 26.42
C MET A 1 20.78 9.25 25.38
N ALA A 2 21.12 9.19 24.09
CA ALA A 2 20.22 9.66 23.04
C ALA A 2 18.92 8.84 22.96
N ARG A 3 17.78 9.53 22.81
CA ARG A 3 16.45 8.95 22.62
C ARG A 3 16.37 8.37 21.21
N ALA A 4 15.94 7.12 21.07
CA ALA A 4 15.81 6.45 19.78
C ALA A 4 14.83 7.22 18.85
N PRO A 5 14.95 7.12 17.52
CA PRO A 5 14.08 7.83 16.57
C PRO A 5 12.62 7.32 16.52
N GLY A 6 12.15 6.56 17.53
CA GLY A 6 10.87 5.86 17.54
C GLY A 6 9.67 6.62 18.13
N ASP A 7 9.86 7.76 18.80
CA ASP A 7 8.78 8.53 19.46
C ASP A 7 7.88 9.36 18.50
N VAL A 8 8.01 9.18 17.18
CA VAL A 8 7.21 9.91 16.19
C VAL A 8 5.89 9.18 15.97
N ARG A 9 4.90 9.52 16.80
CA ARG A 9 3.51 9.11 16.60
C ARG A 9 3.02 9.47 15.20
N ASN A 10 2.45 8.50 14.48
CA ASN A 10 1.89 8.69 13.14
C ASN A 10 0.77 9.74 13.17
N ASP A 11 0.77 10.67 12.20
CA ASP A 11 -0.25 11.71 12.12
C ASP A 11 -1.61 11.13 11.74
N ARG A 12 -2.55 11.11 12.70
CA ARG A 12 -3.95 10.69 12.48
C ARG A 12 -4.72 11.55 11.48
N LYS A 13 -4.25 12.76 11.12
CA LYS A 13 -4.90 13.58 10.09
C LYS A 13 -4.54 13.10 8.68
N SER A 14 -3.34 12.57 8.48
CA SER A 14 -2.89 11.94 7.23
C SER A 14 -3.87 10.88 6.73
N ALA A 15 -4.17 10.94 5.44
CA ALA A 15 -4.99 9.94 4.75
C ALA A 15 -4.36 8.54 4.81
N VAL A 16 -3.03 8.43 4.85
CA VAL A 16 -2.31 7.14 4.93
C VAL A 16 -2.53 6.47 6.29
N SER A 17 -2.40 7.22 7.39
CA SER A 17 -2.66 6.69 8.74
C SER A 17 -4.12 6.28 8.94
N LYS A 18 -5.07 7.06 8.39
CA LYS A 18 -6.50 6.71 8.37
C LYS A 18 -6.79 5.43 7.58
N PHE A 19 -6.14 5.27 6.43
CA PHE A 19 -6.22 4.06 5.61
C PHE A 19 -5.70 2.84 6.39
N CYS A 20 -4.50 2.92 6.98
CA CYS A 20 -3.94 1.84 7.79
C CYS A 20 -4.84 1.49 8.99
N LEU A 21 -5.42 2.48 9.66
CA LEU A 21 -6.36 2.26 10.77
C LEU A 21 -7.62 1.50 10.33
N ALA A 22 -8.31 1.99 9.30
CA ALA A 22 -9.51 1.33 8.79
C ALA A 22 -9.25 -0.10 8.30
N MET A 23 -8.07 -0.35 7.74
CA MET A 23 -7.66 -1.68 7.29
C MET A 23 -7.23 -2.61 8.43
N GLU A 24 -6.66 -2.09 9.51
CA GLU A 24 -6.35 -2.84 10.74
C GLU A 24 -7.62 -3.19 11.53
N GLU A 25 -8.58 -2.26 11.62
CA GLU A 25 -9.91 -2.52 12.17
C GLU A 25 -10.64 -3.60 11.36
N HIS A 26 -10.62 -3.48 10.02
CA HIS A 26 -11.19 -4.51 9.15
C HIS A 26 -10.48 -5.87 9.31
N ARG A 27 -9.15 -5.90 9.42
CA ARG A 27 -8.36 -7.13 9.65
C ARG A 27 -8.82 -7.91 10.88
N ARG A 28 -9.28 -7.22 11.92
CA ARG A 28 -9.72 -7.85 13.17
C ARG A 28 -11.11 -8.49 13.08
N THR A 29 -11.92 -8.09 12.10
CA THR A 29 -13.21 -8.77 11.78
C THR A 29 -12.97 -10.14 11.15
N GLU A 30 -13.94 -11.04 11.22
CA GLU A 30 -13.87 -12.36 10.56
C GLU A 30 -13.73 -12.23 9.03
N ALA A 31 -14.50 -11.33 8.41
CA ALA A 31 -14.53 -11.15 6.96
C ALA A 31 -13.22 -10.55 6.39
N GLY A 32 -12.55 -9.68 7.16
CA GLY A 32 -11.30 -9.02 6.76
C GLY A 32 -10.03 -9.73 7.22
N ARG A 33 -10.12 -10.89 7.86
CA ARG A 33 -9.00 -11.55 8.56
C ARG A 33 -7.92 -12.09 7.60
N VAL A 34 -6.92 -11.26 7.30
CA VAL A 34 -5.75 -11.65 6.46
C VAL A 34 -4.61 -12.32 7.24
N ARG A 35 -4.55 -12.10 8.56
CA ARG A 35 -3.54 -12.63 9.50
C ARG A 35 -4.18 -12.92 10.85
N THR A 36 -3.90 -14.09 11.40
CA THR A 36 -4.28 -14.53 12.76
C THR A 36 -3.51 -13.76 13.83
N ALA A 37 -4.01 -13.80 15.08
CA ALA A 37 -3.31 -13.26 16.23
C ALA A 37 -1.93 -13.90 16.43
N ARG A 38 -1.79 -15.21 16.14
CA ARG A 38 -0.51 -15.92 16.16
C ARG A 38 0.50 -15.35 15.16
N GLU A 39 0.09 -15.16 13.91
CA GLU A 39 0.95 -14.54 12.89
C GLU A 39 1.32 -13.08 13.25
N MET A 40 0.47 -12.37 14.01
CA MET A 40 0.80 -11.04 14.54
C MET A 40 1.95 -11.11 15.56
N VAL A 41 1.91 -12.05 16.51
CA VAL A 41 3.01 -12.25 17.46
C VAL A 41 4.27 -12.74 16.74
N GLU A 42 4.16 -13.71 15.82
CA GLU A 42 5.30 -14.21 15.04
C GLU A 42 5.96 -13.12 14.17
N PHE A 43 5.21 -12.11 13.71
CA PHE A 43 5.75 -11.00 12.90
C PHE A 43 6.35 -9.85 13.73
N PHE A 44 5.63 -9.38 14.75
CA PHE A 44 6.01 -8.20 15.55
C PHE A 44 6.83 -8.53 16.80
N PHE A 45 6.80 -9.80 17.22
CA PHE A 45 7.55 -10.29 18.38
C PHE A 45 8.14 -11.69 18.10
N PRO A 46 8.89 -11.88 16.99
CA PRO A 46 9.51 -13.17 16.65
C PRO A 46 10.38 -13.65 17.82
N ARG A 47 10.02 -14.82 18.35
CA ARG A 47 10.60 -15.40 19.57
C ARG A 47 11.19 -16.78 19.33
N THR A 48 12.27 -17.04 20.05
CA THR A 48 12.87 -18.35 20.30
C THR A 48 12.63 -18.71 21.78
N GLN A 49 13.18 -19.82 22.27
CA GLN A 49 13.04 -20.20 23.67
C GLN A 49 13.70 -19.20 24.64
N ASP A 50 14.85 -18.63 24.26
CA ASP A 50 15.68 -17.81 25.16
C ASP A 50 15.83 -16.34 24.71
N SER A 51 15.25 -15.96 23.56
CA SER A 51 15.35 -14.59 23.04
C SER A 51 14.17 -14.21 22.14
N ALA A 52 13.86 -12.92 22.09
CA ALA A 52 12.90 -12.34 21.15
C ALA A 52 13.48 -11.09 20.47
N THR A 53 12.98 -10.75 19.29
CA THR A 53 13.13 -9.40 18.73
C THR A 53 11.82 -8.67 18.94
N ASP A 54 11.84 -7.60 19.74
CA ASP A 54 10.72 -6.67 19.77
C ASP A 54 10.71 -5.82 18.49
N ARG A 55 9.53 -5.62 17.89
CA ARG A 55 9.28 -4.70 16.77
C ARG A 55 8.06 -3.82 17.02
N ILE A 56 7.60 -3.72 18.27
CA ILE A 56 6.37 -3.03 18.62
C ILE A 56 6.49 -2.17 19.87
N PHE A 57 7.01 -2.68 20.99
CA PHE A 57 7.07 -1.91 22.23
C PHE A 57 8.17 -0.86 22.25
N LEU A 58 9.24 -1.03 21.48
CA LEU A 58 10.29 -0.03 21.24
C LEU A 58 9.78 1.23 20.52
N HIS A 59 8.61 1.16 19.87
CA HIS A 59 7.96 2.29 19.23
C HIS A 59 6.86 2.93 20.09
N ILE A 60 6.40 2.22 21.13
CA ILE A 60 5.30 2.67 21.99
C ILE A 60 5.90 3.28 23.27
N PRO A 61 5.61 4.55 23.60
CA PRO A 61 6.19 5.19 24.78
C PRO A 61 5.73 4.50 26.07
N PRO A 62 6.54 4.54 27.15
CA PRO A 62 6.27 3.85 28.41
C PRO A 62 4.87 4.09 28.99
N GLU A 63 4.34 5.30 28.82
CA GLU A 63 3.02 5.74 29.28
C GLU A 63 1.86 5.04 28.53
N VAL A 64 2.10 4.53 27.32
CA VAL A 64 1.11 3.82 26.49
C VAL A 64 1.30 2.31 26.60
N ARG A 65 2.55 1.79 26.57
CA ARG A 65 2.80 0.34 26.72
C ARG A 65 2.62 -0.16 28.15
N GLY A 66 2.92 0.66 29.16
CA GLY A 66 2.80 0.30 30.57
C GLY A 66 1.38 -0.14 30.97
N PRO A 67 0.32 0.59 30.58
CA PRO A 67 -1.06 0.15 30.73
C PRO A 67 -1.41 -1.14 29.99
N VAL A 68 -0.87 -1.39 28.79
CA VAL A 68 -1.10 -2.64 28.03
C VAL A 68 -0.51 -3.83 28.78
N ILE A 69 0.78 -3.75 29.12
CA ILE A 69 1.50 -4.82 29.84
C ILE A 69 0.88 -5.05 31.21
N SER A 70 0.45 -3.99 31.90
CA SER A 70 -0.24 -4.14 33.19
C SER A 70 -1.68 -4.66 33.07
N GLY A 71 -2.34 -4.44 31.94
CA GLY A 71 -3.67 -5.01 31.64
C GLY A 71 -3.63 -6.54 31.51
N TRP A 72 -2.49 -7.09 31.11
CA TRP A 72 -2.22 -8.53 31.09
C TRP A 72 -1.89 -9.13 32.47
N GLY A 73 -1.75 -8.32 33.53
CA GLY A 73 -1.46 -8.80 34.89
C GLY A 73 0.00 -9.22 35.14
N VAL A 74 0.82 -9.37 34.10
CA VAL A 74 2.24 -9.79 34.18
C VAL A 74 3.16 -8.78 34.89
N ARG A 75 2.70 -7.53 35.03
CA ARG A 75 3.46 -6.43 35.65
C ARG A 75 2.51 -5.42 36.28
N GLY A 76 2.90 -4.80 37.40
CA GLY A 76 2.13 -3.68 37.96
C GLY A 76 2.37 -2.38 37.20
N VAL A 77 1.31 -1.58 36.95
CA VAL A 77 1.33 -0.30 36.19
C VAL A 77 2.58 0.56 36.45
N LYS A 78 2.89 0.84 37.72
CA LYS A 78 4.02 1.71 38.11
C LYS A 78 5.39 1.13 37.75
N SER A 79 5.51 -0.19 37.67
CA SER A 79 6.74 -0.87 37.23
C SER A 79 6.80 -0.90 35.71
N ALA A 80 5.70 -1.25 35.04
CA ALA A 80 5.63 -1.36 33.57
C ALA A 80 5.95 -0.03 32.85
N VAL A 81 5.56 1.12 33.42
CA VAL A 81 5.91 2.47 32.91
C VAL A 81 7.40 2.83 33.17
N ARG A 82 8.10 2.11 34.06
CA ARG A 82 9.52 2.32 34.40
C ARG A 82 10.46 1.29 33.77
N ASP A 83 9.93 0.20 33.25
CA ASP A 83 10.72 -0.86 32.62
C ASP A 83 11.28 -0.36 31.27
N THR A 84 12.57 -0.60 31.03
CA THR A 84 13.26 -0.26 29.77
C THR A 84 12.76 -1.11 28.61
N ASP A 85 13.13 -0.78 27.37
CA ASP A 85 12.70 -1.52 26.18
C ASP A 85 13.15 -2.99 26.25
N GLU A 86 14.38 -3.23 26.71
CA GLU A 86 14.90 -4.58 26.95
C GLU A 86 14.11 -5.28 28.05
N LYS A 87 13.81 -4.59 29.16
CA LYS A 87 13.08 -5.23 30.26
C LYS A 87 11.62 -5.53 29.90
N VAL A 88 10.99 -4.67 29.09
CA VAL A 88 9.66 -4.91 28.52
C VAL A 88 9.69 -6.14 27.62
N ARG A 89 10.63 -6.21 26.68
CA ARG A 89 10.82 -7.38 25.81
C ARG A 89 10.97 -8.65 26.63
N ASP A 90 11.83 -8.66 27.65
CA ASP A 90 12.07 -9.86 28.46
C ASP A 90 10.81 -10.27 29.23
N VAL A 91 10.07 -9.31 29.83
CA VAL A 91 8.78 -9.59 30.50
C VAL A 91 7.71 -10.14 29.55
N VAL A 92 7.66 -9.64 28.31
CA VAL A 92 6.70 -10.12 27.30
C VAL A 92 7.10 -11.51 26.77
N LEU A 93 8.40 -11.79 26.62
CA LEU A 93 8.89 -13.13 26.30
C LEU A 93 8.55 -14.14 27.40
N ASP A 94 8.84 -13.81 28.67
CA ASP A 94 8.52 -14.63 29.84
C ASP A 94 7.01 -14.95 29.88
N ALA A 95 6.15 -13.94 29.71
CA ALA A 95 4.70 -14.09 29.73
C ALA A 95 4.14 -14.99 28.59
N LEU A 96 4.65 -14.82 27.37
CA LEU A 96 4.29 -15.64 26.21
C LEU A 96 4.86 -17.07 26.32
N GLY A 97 5.94 -17.27 27.07
CA GLY A 97 6.53 -18.59 27.34
C GLY A 97 5.84 -19.34 28.48
N ALA A 98 5.39 -18.63 29.50
CA ALA A 98 4.62 -19.17 30.63
C ALA A 98 3.15 -19.46 30.27
N GLY A 99 2.62 -18.80 29.24
CA GLY A 99 1.20 -18.86 28.89
C GLY A 99 0.30 -17.91 29.68
N ASP A 100 0.89 -16.97 30.43
CA ASP A 100 0.16 -15.88 31.10
C ASP A 100 -0.48 -14.90 30.10
N VAL A 101 0.13 -14.78 28.92
CA VAL A 101 -0.42 -14.08 27.76
C VAL A 101 -0.47 -15.04 26.59
N ASP A 102 -1.65 -15.26 26.03
CA ASP A 102 -1.82 -15.97 24.77
C ASP A 102 -1.80 -15.01 23.57
N GLU A 103 -1.70 -15.56 22.37
CA GLU A 103 -1.70 -14.76 21.13
C GLU A 103 -2.93 -13.86 21.01
N THR A 104 -4.11 -14.27 21.48
CA THR A 104 -5.35 -13.47 21.38
C THR A 104 -5.35 -12.30 22.37
N SER A 105 -4.88 -12.50 23.61
CA SER A 105 -4.68 -11.43 24.59
C SER A 105 -3.60 -10.43 24.15
N PHE A 106 -2.57 -10.91 23.44
CA PHE A 106 -1.56 -10.04 22.82
C PHE A 106 -2.19 -9.12 21.75
N GLU A 107 -2.91 -9.70 20.78
CA GLU A 107 -3.60 -8.94 19.74
C GLU A 107 -4.65 -7.98 20.35
N ALA A 108 -5.41 -8.41 21.34
CA ALA A 108 -6.44 -7.60 21.99
C ALA A 108 -5.85 -6.43 22.82
N GLY A 109 -4.77 -6.68 23.58
CA GLY A 109 -4.09 -5.65 24.37
C GLY A 109 -3.46 -4.56 23.48
N ILE A 110 -2.88 -4.96 22.35
CA ILE A 110 -2.39 -4.03 21.32
C ILE A 110 -3.52 -3.68 20.36
N GLY A 111 -4.45 -2.83 20.82
CA GLY A 111 -5.57 -2.36 20.01
C GLY A 111 -5.15 -1.68 18.70
N ALA A 112 -6.00 -1.75 17.67
CA ALA A 112 -5.74 -1.20 16.32
C ALA A 112 -5.18 0.22 16.33
N GLN A 113 -5.76 1.08 17.18
CA GLN A 113 -5.32 2.47 17.33
C GLN A 113 -3.91 2.61 17.91
N ILE A 114 -3.49 1.75 18.85
CA ILE A 114 -2.12 1.77 19.40
C ILE A 114 -1.14 1.28 18.34
N LEU A 115 -1.48 0.20 17.63
CA LEU A 115 -0.66 -0.34 16.55
C LEU A 115 -0.37 0.74 15.48
N ILE A 116 -1.42 1.39 14.95
CA ILE A 116 -1.29 2.37 13.88
C ILE A 116 -0.77 3.74 14.36
N ASP A 117 -0.97 4.12 15.63
CA ASP A 117 -0.39 5.37 16.15
C ASP A 117 1.13 5.31 16.28
N TRP A 118 1.72 4.15 16.56
CA TRP A 118 3.10 4.04 17.03
C TRP A 118 4.01 3.17 16.15
N VAL A 119 3.52 2.05 15.59
CA VAL A 119 4.35 1.18 14.74
C VAL A 119 4.61 1.83 13.38
N PRO A 120 5.79 1.67 12.78
CA PRO A 120 6.05 2.09 11.41
C PRO A 120 5.01 1.54 10.44
N LEU A 121 4.36 2.43 9.67
CA LEU A 121 3.29 2.04 8.76
C LEU A 121 3.78 1.09 7.64
N THR A 122 5.09 1.11 7.33
CA THR A 122 5.77 0.17 6.42
C THR A 122 5.76 -1.26 6.95
N ASP A 123 5.90 -1.42 8.27
CA ASP A 123 6.04 -2.71 8.93
C ASP A 123 4.64 -3.31 9.14
N TRP A 124 3.67 -2.47 9.52
CA TRP A 124 2.24 -2.82 9.47
C TRP A 124 1.79 -3.19 8.05
N TRP A 125 2.18 -2.42 7.03
CA TRP A 125 1.86 -2.75 5.64
C TRP A 125 2.45 -4.10 5.23
N THR A 126 3.72 -4.36 5.58
CA THR A 126 4.39 -5.63 5.29
C THR A 126 3.70 -6.81 5.99
N PHE A 127 3.33 -6.66 7.26
CA PHE A 127 2.53 -7.66 8.00
C PHE A 127 1.20 -7.98 7.32
N TRP A 128 0.43 -6.93 6.98
CA TRP A 128 -0.89 -7.04 6.37
C TRP A 128 -0.81 -7.63 4.94
N ARG A 129 0.10 -7.09 4.12
CA ARG A 129 0.24 -7.41 2.68
C ARG A 129 0.78 -8.82 2.42
N THR A 130 1.57 -9.37 3.34
CA THR A 130 2.07 -10.75 3.26
C THR A 130 1.04 -11.79 3.76
N GLY A 131 -0.10 -11.34 4.29
CA GLY A 131 -1.20 -12.20 4.72
C GLY A 131 -1.99 -12.85 3.59
N LYS A 132 -2.95 -13.69 3.96
CA LYS A 132 -3.88 -14.34 3.04
C LYS A 132 -4.96 -13.34 2.60
N LEU A 133 -4.59 -12.49 1.64
CA LEU A 133 -5.48 -11.47 1.10
C LEU A 133 -6.66 -12.09 0.34
N THR A 134 -7.86 -11.92 0.89
CA THR A 134 -9.12 -12.26 0.23
C THR A 134 -9.57 -11.12 -0.68
N GLY A 135 -10.43 -11.43 -1.66
CA GLY A 135 -11.08 -10.41 -2.48
C GLY A 135 -11.72 -9.29 -1.66
N ILE A 136 -12.41 -9.63 -0.56
CA ILE A 136 -13.05 -8.68 0.36
C ILE A 136 -12.04 -7.69 0.94
N ALA A 137 -10.90 -8.17 1.43
CA ALA A 137 -9.87 -7.31 2.01
C ALA A 137 -9.24 -6.36 0.97
N ILE A 138 -9.02 -6.84 -0.27
CA ILE A 138 -8.49 -6.04 -1.38
C ILE A 138 -9.51 -4.98 -1.83
N GLN A 139 -10.77 -5.36 -1.97
CA GLN A 139 -11.88 -4.47 -2.32
C GLN A 139 -12.05 -3.37 -1.27
N LYS A 140 -12.03 -3.73 0.03
CA LYS A 140 -12.11 -2.76 1.12
C LYS A 140 -10.93 -1.79 1.11
N ALA A 141 -9.71 -2.27 0.85
CA ALA A 141 -8.54 -1.41 0.72
C ALA A 141 -8.69 -0.40 -0.43
N LEU A 142 -9.08 -0.84 -1.62
CA LEU A 142 -9.25 0.07 -2.76
C LEU A 142 -10.41 1.05 -2.56
N ALA A 143 -11.53 0.62 -1.96
CA ALA A 143 -12.64 1.51 -1.60
C ALA A 143 -12.19 2.60 -0.61
N VAL A 144 -11.58 2.24 0.52
CA VAL A 144 -11.09 3.19 1.53
C VAL A 144 -10.00 4.10 0.95
N GLY A 145 -9.12 3.58 0.10
CA GLY A 145 -8.09 4.38 -0.58
C GLY A 145 -8.67 5.45 -1.51
N ARG A 146 -9.79 5.14 -2.20
CA ARG A 146 -10.54 6.09 -3.04
C ARG A 146 -11.30 7.12 -2.18
N GLU A 147 -12.00 6.66 -1.15
CA GLU A 147 -12.72 7.52 -0.18
C GLU A 147 -11.80 8.55 0.49
N LEU A 148 -10.57 8.16 0.84
CA LEU A 148 -9.57 9.02 1.47
C LEU A 148 -8.74 9.84 0.47
N GLY A 149 -9.05 9.77 -0.84
CA GLY A 149 -8.37 10.54 -1.89
C GLY A 149 -6.90 10.17 -2.10
N LEU A 150 -6.46 8.96 -1.71
CA LEU A 150 -5.09 8.50 -1.95
C LEU A 150 -4.82 8.27 -3.47
N PHE A 151 -5.88 8.04 -4.23
CA PHE A 151 -5.86 8.00 -5.69
C PHE A 151 -7.17 8.50 -6.30
N ASP A 152 -7.10 8.89 -7.57
CA ASP A 152 -8.25 9.27 -8.39
C ASP A 152 -8.52 8.19 -9.46
N ASP A 153 -9.67 8.28 -10.12
CA ASP A 153 -10.12 7.30 -11.11
C ASP A 153 -9.17 7.22 -12.31
N ARG A 154 -8.51 8.34 -12.67
CA ARG A 154 -7.47 8.38 -13.69
C ARG A 154 -6.24 7.56 -13.30
N TRP A 155 -5.74 7.74 -12.08
CA TRP A 155 -4.61 6.96 -11.57
C TRP A 155 -4.98 5.47 -11.46
N PHE A 156 -6.20 5.14 -11.01
CA PHE A 156 -6.66 3.75 -10.92
C PHE A 156 -6.66 3.06 -12.29
N LEU A 157 -7.29 3.65 -13.31
CA LEU A 157 -7.28 3.10 -14.66
C LEU A 157 -5.87 3.01 -15.26
N GLY A 158 -4.95 3.91 -14.87
CA GLY A 158 -3.54 3.83 -15.26
C GLY A 158 -2.72 2.73 -14.56
N ASN A 159 -3.20 2.20 -13.43
CA ASN A 159 -2.45 1.24 -12.59
C ASN A 159 -3.18 -0.11 -12.39
N VAL A 160 -4.35 -0.32 -13.00
CA VAL A 160 -5.02 -1.63 -13.01
C VAL A 160 -4.52 -2.47 -14.19
N GLU A 161 -3.94 -3.63 -13.90
CA GLU A 161 -3.18 -4.43 -14.86
C GLU A 161 -3.54 -5.92 -14.74
N GLY A 162 -4.07 -6.51 -15.81
CA GLY A 162 -4.55 -7.88 -15.86
C GLY A 162 -3.61 -8.83 -16.61
N ARG A 163 -3.71 -10.13 -16.28
CA ARG A 163 -3.04 -11.24 -16.99
C ARG A 163 -1.52 -11.04 -17.15
N GLY A 164 -0.85 -10.54 -16.11
CA GLY A 164 0.59 -10.28 -16.11
C GLY A 164 1.05 -9.23 -17.13
N GLY A 165 0.35 -8.09 -17.19
CA GLY A 165 0.73 -6.96 -18.04
C GLY A 165 0.12 -6.92 -19.43
N ARG A 166 -0.66 -7.95 -19.81
CA ARG A 166 -1.26 -8.07 -21.15
C ARG A 166 -2.51 -7.21 -21.33
N LEU A 167 -3.25 -6.94 -20.24
CA LEU A 167 -4.42 -6.07 -20.23
C LEU A 167 -4.15 -4.90 -19.28
N LYS A 168 -4.58 -3.70 -19.64
CA LYS A 168 -4.42 -2.48 -18.82
C LYS A 168 -5.69 -1.63 -18.86
N GLY A 169 -5.95 -0.91 -17.77
CA GLY A 169 -7.08 0.02 -17.69
C GLY A 169 -8.42 -0.62 -18.01
N THR A 170 -9.16 -0.02 -18.95
CA THR A 170 -10.50 -0.46 -19.37
C THR A 170 -10.51 -1.89 -19.90
N ASP A 171 -9.44 -2.37 -20.54
CA ASP A 171 -9.37 -3.73 -21.07
C ASP A 171 -9.33 -4.77 -19.95
N THR A 172 -8.67 -4.43 -18.82
CA THR A 172 -8.68 -5.24 -17.60
C THR A 172 -10.05 -5.29 -16.94
N LEU A 173 -10.81 -4.19 -17.01
CA LEU A 173 -12.20 -4.17 -16.51
C LEU A 173 -13.12 -5.01 -17.39
N CYS A 174 -12.95 -4.94 -18.72
CA CYS A 174 -13.73 -5.72 -19.69
C CYS A 174 -13.46 -7.24 -19.64
N ASP A 175 -12.29 -7.68 -19.15
CA ASP A 175 -11.85 -9.09 -19.19
C ASP A 175 -12.82 -10.10 -18.54
N THR A 176 -13.63 -9.61 -17.59
CA THR A 176 -14.56 -10.40 -16.76
C THR A 176 -16.03 -10.04 -16.97
N LEU A 177 -16.31 -9.02 -17.80
CA LEU A 177 -17.66 -8.57 -18.10
C LEU A 177 -18.23 -9.34 -19.29
N SER A 178 -19.53 -9.65 -19.23
CA SER A 178 -20.23 -10.20 -20.38
C SER A 178 -20.41 -9.12 -21.47
N LYS A 179 -20.59 -9.56 -22.73
CA LYS A 179 -20.85 -8.66 -23.86
C LYS A 179 -22.01 -7.69 -23.59
N ASP A 180 -23.08 -8.16 -22.96
CA ASP A 180 -24.25 -7.34 -22.66
C ASP A 180 -23.96 -6.29 -21.58
N GLN A 181 -23.12 -6.62 -20.59
CA GLN A 181 -22.65 -5.66 -19.59
C GLN A 181 -21.75 -4.58 -20.20
N ILE A 182 -20.87 -4.96 -21.14
CA ILE A 182 -20.01 -4.02 -21.87
C ILE A 182 -20.88 -3.08 -22.73
N ILE A 183 -21.86 -3.61 -23.46
CA ILE A 183 -22.80 -2.79 -24.26
C ILE A 183 -23.61 -1.84 -23.35
N ALA A 184 -24.11 -2.33 -22.21
CA ALA A 184 -24.84 -1.50 -21.26
C ALA A 184 -23.95 -0.39 -20.65
N TRP A 185 -22.69 -0.68 -20.36
CA TRP A 185 -21.73 0.32 -19.87
C TRP A 185 -21.42 1.39 -20.92
N VAL A 186 -21.13 1.00 -22.16
CA VAL A 186 -20.88 1.95 -23.27
C VAL A 186 -22.11 2.83 -23.53
N ARG A 187 -23.33 2.28 -23.44
CA ARG A 187 -24.56 3.09 -23.53
C ARG A 187 -24.64 4.13 -22.41
N LYS A 188 -24.40 3.75 -21.15
CA LYS A 188 -24.38 4.70 -20.01
C LYS A 188 -23.33 5.80 -20.16
N VAL A 189 -22.15 5.49 -20.69
CA VAL A 189 -21.10 6.49 -20.97
C VAL A 189 -21.53 7.46 -22.08
N HIS A 190 -22.24 6.97 -23.10
CA HIS A 190 -22.79 7.81 -24.16
C HIS A 190 -23.97 8.66 -23.65
N GLU A 191 -24.84 8.11 -22.81
CA GLU A 191 -25.97 8.78 -22.16
C GLU A 191 -25.52 9.86 -21.16
N SER A 192 -24.40 9.66 -20.45
CA SER A 192 -23.83 10.69 -19.56
C SER A 192 -23.06 11.78 -20.30
N GLY A 193 -22.57 11.49 -21.51
CA GLY A 193 -21.67 12.37 -22.27
C GLY A 193 -20.27 12.52 -21.68
N ASP A 194 -19.96 11.83 -20.58
CA ASP A 194 -18.67 11.94 -19.88
C ASP A 194 -17.76 10.73 -20.17
N GLY A 195 -16.88 10.89 -21.15
CA GLY A 195 -15.81 9.95 -21.48
C GLY A 195 -14.55 10.08 -20.63
N SER A 196 -14.55 10.92 -19.58
CA SER A 196 -13.40 11.04 -18.67
C SER A 196 -13.18 9.76 -17.85
N PRO A 197 -12.00 9.54 -17.25
CA PRO A 197 -11.77 8.42 -16.33
C PRO A 197 -12.81 8.33 -15.19
N ALA A 198 -13.28 9.47 -14.68
CA ALA A 198 -14.31 9.52 -13.65
C ALA A 198 -15.70 9.13 -14.20
N GLY A 199 -16.05 9.59 -15.41
CA GLY A 199 -17.28 9.21 -16.11
C GLY A 199 -17.32 7.71 -16.43
N LEU A 200 -16.22 7.15 -16.91
CA LEU A 200 -16.06 5.71 -17.17
C LEU A 200 -16.28 4.88 -15.90
N VAL A 201 -15.61 5.22 -14.79
CA VAL A 201 -15.74 4.54 -13.49
C VAL A 201 -17.16 4.69 -12.92
N SER A 202 -17.76 5.88 -13.03
CA SER A 202 -19.10 6.17 -12.53
C SER A 202 -20.19 5.43 -13.31
N ALA A 203 -20.06 5.33 -14.64
CA ALA A 203 -21.02 4.64 -15.50
C ALA A 203 -21.05 3.11 -15.28
N LEU A 204 -19.89 2.50 -14.98
CA LEU A 204 -19.79 1.07 -14.62
C LEU A 204 -20.23 0.82 -13.16
N GLY A 205 -19.94 1.77 -12.28
CA GLY A 205 -20.13 1.68 -10.84
C GLY A 205 -18.90 1.07 -10.15
N TRP A 206 -18.44 1.73 -9.09
CA TRP A 206 -17.25 1.33 -8.34
C TRP A 206 -17.37 -0.08 -7.73
N GLU A 207 -18.52 -0.41 -7.17
CA GLU A 207 -18.79 -1.76 -6.64
C GLU A 207 -18.77 -2.84 -7.74
N THR A 208 -19.21 -2.52 -8.96
CA THR A 208 -19.10 -3.42 -10.12
C THR A 208 -17.64 -3.66 -10.47
N ILE A 209 -16.83 -2.60 -10.51
CA ILE A 209 -15.38 -2.69 -10.77
C ILE A 209 -14.71 -3.58 -9.73
N LEU A 210 -14.93 -3.31 -8.44
CA LEU A 210 -14.33 -4.06 -7.35
C LEU A 210 -14.79 -5.53 -7.30
N SER A 211 -16.05 -5.82 -7.61
CA SER A 211 -16.62 -7.18 -7.56
C SER A 211 -16.37 -8.03 -8.81
N LYS A 212 -16.16 -7.43 -9.99
CA LYS A 212 -15.94 -8.15 -11.25
C LYS A 212 -14.48 -8.24 -11.67
N THR A 213 -13.68 -7.19 -11.47
CA THR A 213 -12.25 -7.20 -11.85
C THR A 213 -11.51 -8.34 -11.14
N SER A 214 -10.56 -8.97 -11.84
CA SER A 214 -9.79 -10.08 -11.27
C SER A 214 -8.98 -9.64 -10.04
N GLN A 215 -8.90 -10.51 -9.04
CA GLN A 215 -8.20 -10.21 -7.77
C GLN A 215 -6.71 -9.90 -7.99
N GLU A 216 -6.07 -10.54 -8.97
CA GLU A 216 -4.69 -10.25 -9.37
C GLU A 216 -4.50 -8.80 -9.84
N ALA A 217 -5.43 -8.29 -10.65
CA ALA A 217 -5.36 -6.93 -11.16
C ALA A 217 -5.64 -5.88 -10.08
N LEU A 218 -6.58 -6.17 -9.17
CA LEU A 218 -6.84 -5.33 -8.01
C LEU A 218 -5.66 -5.33 -7.02
N LEU A 219 -4.97 -6.47 -6.84
CA LEU A 219 -3.72 -6.55 -6.06
C LEU A 219 -2.61 -5.72 -6.69
N PHE A 220 -2.44 -5.77 -8.00
CA PHE A 220 -1.42 -4.97 -8.69
C PHE A 220 -1.65 -3.46 -8.50
N ALA A 221 -2.91 -3.00 -8.65
CA ALA A 221 -3.29 -1.62 -8.37
C ALA A 221 -3.06 -1.24 -6.88
N LEU A 222 -3.33 -2.15 -5.96
CA LEU A 222 -3.10 -1.95 -4.52
C LEU A 222 -1.60 -1.88 -4.17
N ASP A 223 -0.75 -2.67 -4.82
CA ASP A 223 0.71 -2.60 -4.67
C ASP A 223 1.29 -1.31 -5.27
N ALA A 224 0.73 -0.85 -6.39
CA ALA A 224 1.06 0.47 -6.96
C ALA A 224 0.64 1.60 -6.01
N LEU A 225 -0.50 1.46 -5.32
CA LEU A 225 -0.98 2.44 -4.34
C LEU A 225 -0.02 2.52 -3.15
N ALA A 226 0.36 1.37 -2.59
CA ALA A 226 1.28 1.31 -1.45
C ALA A 226 2.65 1.94 -1.76
N ARG A 227 3.18 1.75 -2.99
CA ARG A 227 4.37 2.47 -3.47
C ARG A 227 4.13 3.98 -3.57
N LYS A 228 2.99 4.41 -4.13
CA LYS A 228 2.63 5.83 -4.26
C LYS A 228 2.54 6.55 -2.91
N VAL A 229 1.98 5.90 -1.89
CA VAL A 229 1.77 6.49 -0.55
C VAL A 229 2.92 6.26 0.43
N GLY A 230 4.03 5.64 -0.01
CA GLY A 230 5.22 5.42 0.82
C GLY A 230 5.10 4.29 1.86
N LEU A 231 4.10 3.41 1.73
CA LEU A 231 3.93 2.22 2.59
C LEU A 231 4.90 1.08 2.23
N VAL A 232 5.53 1.16 1.06
CA VAL A 232 6.62 0.27 0.67
C VAL A 232 7.91 1.08 0.66
N THR A 233 8.80 0.82 1.62
CA THR A 233 10.20 1.24 1.50
C THR A 233 10.75 0.61 0.22
N PRO A 234 11.28 1.38 -0.75
CA PRO A 234 12.00 0.78 -1.85
C PRO A 234 13.13 -0.03 -1.22
N HIS A 235 13.19 -1.33 -1.50
CA HIS A 235 14.37 -2.11 -1.18
C HIS A 235 15.51 -1.46 -1.96
N GLY A 236 16.30 -0.64 -1.26
CA GLY A 236 17.64 -0.31 -1.72
C GLY A 236 18.30 -1.66 -1.97
N ALA A 237 18.79 -1.86 -3.19
CA ALA A 237 19.60 -3.05 -3.46
C ALA A 237 20.64 -3.12 -2.36
N ALA A 238 20.65 -4.24 -1.62
CA ALA A 238 21.73 -4.52 -0.71
C ALA A 238 22.96 -4.69 -1.59
N THR A 239 23.68 -3.60 -1.81
CA THR A 239 25.03 -3.64 -2.34
C THR A 239 25.81 -4.40 -1.29
N GLU A 240 25.98 -5.70 -1.53
CA GLU A 240 27.01 -6.50 -0.89
C GLU A 240 28.33 -5.79 -1.19
N MET A 241 28.77 -4.95 -0.25
CA MET A 241 30.16 -4.60 -0.14
C MET A 241 30.82 -5.78 0.58
N PRO A 242 31.59 -6.63 -0.12
CA PRO A 242 32.35 -7.67 0.56
C PRO A 242 33.36 -6.99 1.47
N THR A 243 33.07 -7.01 2.79
CA THR A 243 34.01 -6.54 3.80
C THR A 243 35.10 -7.60 3.91
N GLY A 244 36.33 -7.19 3.60
CA GLY A 244 37.39 -8.13 3.21
C GLY A 244 37.78 -9.14 4.30
N ALA A 245 37.96 -10.39 3.86
CA ALA A 245 38.86 -11.31 4.53
C ALA A 245 40.27 -11.12 3.93
N SER A 246 41.20 -10.64 4.76
CA SER A 246 42.61 -10.52 4.39
C SER A 246 43.32 -11.85 4.68
N GLU A 247 43.69 -12.60 3.64
CA GLU A 247 44.71 -13.64 3.75
C GLU A 247 45.73 -13.50 2.62
N ASP A 248 47.01 -13.66 2.97
CA ASP A 248 48.14 -13.52 2.05
C ASP A 248 48.10 -14.56 0.93
N VAL A 249 48.09 -14.08 -0.32
CA VAL A 249 48.49 -14.87 -1.48
C VAL A 249 49.59 -14.12 -2.23
N ALA A 250 50.82 -14.61 -2.05
CA ALA A 250 52.00 -14.03 -2.68
C ALA A 250 51.90 -14.09 -4.22
N ILE A 251 51.98 -12.92 -4.87
CA ILE A 251 52.02 -12.81 -6.33
C ILE A 251 53.47 -13.08 -6.79
N PRO A 252 53.74 -14.16 -7.57
CA PRO A 252 55.07 -14.39 -8.14
C PRO A 252 55.37 -13.35 -9.22
N ALA A 253 56.55 -12.72 -9.15
CA ALA A 253 56.94 -11.66 -10.07
C ALA A 253 57.11 -12.18 -11.51
N ILE A 254 56.41 -11.55 -12.46
CA ILE A 254 56.56 -11.83 -13.90
C ILE A 254 57.75 -10.99 -14.43
N PRO A 255 58.78 -11.61 -15.05
CA PRO A 255 59.93 -10.86 -15.57
C PRO A 255 59.57 -9.91 -16.72
N ALA A 256 60.14 -8.71 -16.70
CA ALA A 256 60.02 -7.75 -17.80
C ALA A 256 60.83 -8.21 -19.02
N LEU A 257 60.17 -8.36 -20.17
CA LEU A 257 60.82 -8.57 -21.46
C LEU A 257 60.88 -7.25 -22.26
N GLN A 258 62.08 -6.92 -22.72
CA GLN A 258 62.40 -5.67 -23.40
C GLN A 258 61.84 -5.61 -24.83
N ALA A 259 61.44 -4.40 -25.24
CA ALA A 259 61.18 -4.09 -26.64
C ALA A 259 62.51 -3.99 -27.43
N PRO A 260 62.58 -4.48 -28.68
CA PRO A 260 63.73 -4.24 -29.55
C PRO A 260 63.82 -2.77 -29.96
N ARG A 261 65.01 -2.19 -29.85
CA ARG A 261 65.35 -0.90 -30.46
C ARG A 261 65.60 -1.07 -31.96
N ILE A 262 65.29 -0.03 -32.73
CA ILE A 262 65.99 0.26 -33.99
C ILE A 262 66.47 1.70 -33.89
N ASP A 263 67.75 1.90 -34.19
CA ASP A 263 68.47 3.16 -33.98
C ASP A 263 68.15 4.22 -35.06
N GLY A 264 68.33 5.50 -34.73
CA GLY A 264 67.98 6.61 -35.63
C GLY A 264 68.31 7.98 -35.04
N ASP A 265 69.59 8.28 -34.94
CA ASP A 265 70.18 9.49 -34.36
C ASP A 265 69.71 10.83 -34.99
N GLY A 266 69.66 11.87 -34.13
CA GLY A 266 70.03 13.24 -34.51
C GLY A 266 69.02 14.15 -35.22
N GLY A 267 68.68 15.29 -34.59
CA GLY A 267 68.58 16.55 -35.35
C GLY A 267 67.36 17.46 -35.17
N ARG A 268 67.36 18.25 -34.09
CA ARG A 268 67.10 19.72 -34.07
C ARG A 268 65.93 20.35 -34.85
N TYR A 269 65.05 20.98 -34.06
CA TYR A 269 64.52 22.35 -34.20
C TYR A 269 63.72 22.81 -35.45
N LEU A 270 62.46 23.16 -35.14
CA LEU A 270 61.76 24.41 -35.50
C LEU A 270 61.28 24.68 -36.94
N SER A 271 59.96 24.94 -36.97
CA SER A 271 59.31 26.03 -37.70
C SER A 271 59.22 25.97 -39.22
N GLY A 272 57.98 25.75 -39.68
CA GLY A 272 57.39 26.67 -40.67
C GLY A 272 56.78 25.98 -41.90
N PRO A 273 55.80 26.63 -42.57
CA PRO A 273 54.80 25.91 -43.36
C PRO A 273 54.79 26.25 -44.86
N LEU A 274 53.78 25.71 -45.57
CA LEU A 274 53.33 25.96 -46.96
C LEU A 274 53.95 25.05 -48.04
N GLY A 275 53.15 24.64 -49.04
CA GLY A 275 53.73 24.24 -50.34
C GLY A 275 53.13 23.11 -51.19
N SER A 276 51.80 22.98 -51.33
CA SER A 276 51.13 22.65 -52.61
C SER A 276 51.51 21.42 -53.50
N SER A 277 50.63 20.39 -53.50
CA SER A 277 50.06 19.71 -54.71
C SER A 277 50.99 18.85 -55.63
N PRO A 278 50.47 18.06 -56.64
CA PRO A 278 49.11 17.99 -57.20
C PRO A 278 48.49 16.59 -57.51
N LEU A 279 47.22 16.57 -57.98
CA LEU A 279 46.52 15.55 -58.82
C LEU A 279 46.45 14.08 -58.30
N ALA A 280 45.43 13.24 -58.52
CA ALA A 280 44.02 13.31 -58.97
C ALA A 280 43.38 11.94 -58.57
N ALA A 281 42.07 11.64 -58.56
CA ALA A 281 40.80 12.31 -58.88
C ALA A 281 39.71 11.68 -57.93
N ALA A 282 38.37 11.74 -58.09
CA ALA A 282 37.47 12.22 -59.14
C ALA A 282 36.06 12.57 -58.58
N ARG A 283 35.09 12.70 -59.51
CA ARG A 283 33.61 12.73 -59.39
C ARG A 283 33.03 12.02 -58.15
N ALA A 284 32.18 12.61 -57.29
CA ALA A 284 31.21 13.70 -57.39
C ALA A 284 29.95 13.44 -58.26
N THR A 285 28.79 13.34 -57.58
CA THR A 285 27.49 13.87 -58.04
C THR A 285 26.75 14.41 -56.81
N VAL A 286 26.18 15.61 -56.93
CA VAL A 286 25.38 16.35 -55.92
C VAL A 286 24.03 16.70 -56.59
N VAL A 287 23.25 17.59 -55.97
CA VAL A 287 22.15 18.43 -56.50
C VAL A 287 20.70 17.83 -56.46
N PRO A 288 19.63 18.66 -56.32
CA PRO A 288 18.89 18.71 -55.04
C PRO A 288 17.36 18.90 -55.23
N ALA A 289 16.72 19.71 -54.35
CA ALA A 289 15.38 20.30 -54.46
C ALA A 289 14.23 19.27 -54.21
N VAL A 290 12.98 19.66 -53.92
CA VAL A 290 12.22 20.83 -54.35
C VAL A 290 11.25 21.31 -53.24
N ASP A 291 11.15 22.63 -53.04
CA ASP A 291 9.98 23.28 -52.41
C ASP A 291 8.83 23.32 -53.41
N ASP A 292 7.59 22.97 -53.02
CA ASP A 292 6.42 23.42 -53.77
C ASP A 292 5.22 23.69 -52.85
N GLU A 293 4.43 24.71 -53.22
CA GLU A 293 3.26 25.20 -52.50
C GLU A 293 1.95 24.63 -53.06
N THR A 294 0.85 24.99 -52.40
CA THR A 294 -0.55 25.00 -52.89
C THR A 294 -1.30 23.66 -52.98
N GLY A 295 -2.49 23.65 -52.36
CA GLY A 295 -3.40 22.50 -52.34
C GLY A 295 -4.61 22.76 -51.44
N ALA A 296 -5.60 23.47 -51.96
CA ALA A 296 -6.71 24.02 -51.19
C ALA A 296 -7.77 23.00 -50.70
N SER A 297 -8.58 23.46 -49.74
CA SER A 297 -10.00 23.12 -49.55
C SER A 297 -10.40 21.75 -48.97
N SER A 298 -10.77 21.76 -47.68
CA SER A 298 -12.12 21.32 -47.27
C SER A 298 -12.56 22.11 -46.03
N GLY A 299 -13.58 22.97 -46.17
CA GLY A 299 -14.11 23.72 -45.04
C GLY A 299 -14.97 22.85 -44.13
N TRP A 300 -14.77 22.95 -42.82
CA TRP A 300 -15.75 22.47 -41.84
C TRP A 300 -16.86 23.52 -41.74
N PRO A 301 -18.14 23.17 -41.94
CA PRO A 301 -19.23 24.12 -41.77
C PRO A 301 -19.37 24.44 -40.28
N ASP A 302 -19.27 25.73 -39.99
CA ASP A 302 -19.67 26.32 -38.72
C ASP A 302 -21.20 26.13 -38.56
N VAL A 303 -21.62 25.38 -37.53
CA VAL A 303 -23.03 25.15 -37.22
C VAL A 303 -23.31 25.70 -35.83
N ASP A 304 -23.37 27.03 -35.76
CA ASP A 304 -23.96 27.79 -34.67
C ASP A 304 -25.48 27.53 -34.61
N ALA A 305 -25.85 26.40 -34.01
CA ALA A 305 -27.24 25.99 -33.79
C ALA A 305 -27.60 26.17 -32.31
N ARG A 306 -28.02 27.38 -31.97
CA ARG A 306 -28.67 27.71 -30.69
C ARG A 306 -29.89 26.81 -30.45
N VAL A 307 -29.73 25.76 -29.65
CA VAL A 307 -30.85 25.05 -29.04
C VAL A 307 -31.00 25.54 -27.60
N VAL A 308 -32.06 26.30 -27.36
CA VAL A 308 -32.48 26.71 -26.02
C VAL A 308 -33.30 25.56 -25.40
N PRO A 309 -32.82 24.86 -24.37
CA PRO A 309 -33.70 24.05 -23.54
C PRO A 309 -34.60 24.98 -22.70
N ALA A 310 -35.90 24.66 -22.65
CA ALA A 310 -36.90 25.43 -21.94
C ALA A 310 -36.65 25.45 -20.41
N PRO A 311 -37.14 26.48 -19.68
CA PRO A 311 -37.03 26.54 -18.22
C PRO A 311 -37.76 25.35 -17.55
N PRO A 312 -37.28 24.88 -16.39
CA PRO A 312 -37.91 23.78 -15.67
C PRO A 312 -39.31 24.19 -15.15
N PRO A 313 -40.26 23.25 -15.07
CA PRO A 313 -41.53 23.50 -14.41
C PRO A 313 -41.32 23.70 -12.90
N THR A 314 -41.72 24.87 -12.41
CA THR A 314 -41.83 25.18 -10.97
C THR A 314 -43.15 24.61 -10.43
N LEU A 315 -43.21 24.40 -9.10
CA LEU A 315 -44.33 23.87 -8.31
C LEU A 315 -44.43 22.33 -8.35
N LEU A 316 -44.67 21.62 -7.25
CA LEU A 316 -45.19 22.03 -5.93
C LEU A 316 -44.33 21.53 -4.77
N SER A 317 -44.11 22.38 -3.77
CA SER A 317 -43.84 21.94 -2.40
C SER A 317 -45.14 21.43 -1.78
N VAL A 318 -45.11 20.26 -1.16
CA VAL A 318 -46.13 19.84 -0.17
C VAL A 318 -45.39 19.32 1.04
N ASP A 319 -45.27 20.19 2.05
CA ASP A 319 -45.06 19.78 3.43
C ASP A 319 -46.34 19.10 3.92
N GLU A 320 -46.26 17.84 4.36
CA GLU A 320 -47.09 17.39 5.49
C GLU A 320 -46.43 16.21 6.23
N PRO A 321 -46.17 16.31 7.55
CA PRO A 321 -45.55 15.25 8.32
C PRO A 321 -46.59 14.25 8.84
N LEU A 322 -46.56 13.01 8.35
CA LEU A 322 -47.33 11.91 8.92
C LEU A 322 -46.72 11.45 10.26
N ALA A 323 -47.16 12.11 11.34
CA ALA A 323 -46.95 11.63 12.70
C ALA A 323 -47.71 10.31 12.92
N PHE A 324 -46.98 9.19 13.02
CA PHE A 324 -47.58 7.94 13.46
C PHE A 324 -47.51 7.81 14.98
N HIS A 325 -48.70 7.63 15.54
CA HIS A 325 -48.99 7.66 16.97
C HIS A 325 -48.25 6.58 17.75
N GLU A 326 -47.80 6.94 18.94
CA GLU A 326 -47.30 5.98 19.94
C GLU A 326 -48.37 4.92 20.23
N LYS A 327 -47.91 3.66 20.37
CA LYS A 327 -48.68 2.63 21.08
C LYS A 327 -47.81 1.97 22.13
N GLU A 328 -47.70 2.69 23.24
CA GLU A 328 -47.22 2.20 24.52
C GLU A 328 -48.04 0.97 24.94
N THR A 329 -47.39 -0.19 25.06
CA THR A 329 -47.96 -1.38 25.70
C THR A 329 -47.15 -1.73 26.92
N ASP A 330 -47.56 -1.11 28.03
CA ASP A 330 -47.14 -1.44 29.39
C ASP A 330 -47.39 -2.93 29.69
N THR A 331 -46.38 -3.66 30.16
CA THR A 331 -46.51 -4.98 30.81
C THR A 331 -45.21 -5.39 31.51
N ALA A 332 -45.08 -4.96 32.76
CA ALA A 332 -44.36 -5.72 33.79
C ALA A 332 -45.39 -6.48 34.65
N PRO A 333 -45.05 -7.62 35.28
CA PRO A 333 -44.21 -7.55 36.47
C PRO A 333 -43.18 -8.67 36.66
N HIS A 334 -42.27 -8.40 37.59
CA HIS A 334 -41.42 -9.34 38.34
C HIS A 334 -41.76 -10.84 38.27
N ASP A 335 -40.71 -11.65 38.07
CA ASP A 335 -40.55 -12.86 38.86
C ASP A 335 -39.13 -12.96 39.45
N LYS A 336 -39.03 -13.38 40.71
CA LYS A 336 -37.78 -13.48 41.48
C LYS A 336 -37.40 -14.95 41.62
N ALA A 337 -36.45 -15.40 40.80
CA ALA A 337 -35.92 -16.75 40.88
C ALA A 337 -35.38 -17.06 42.30
N ARG A 338 -35.93 -18.11 42.94
CA ARG A 338 -35.48 -18.61 44.24
C ARG A 338 -34.07 -19.24 44.14
N PRO A 339 -33.26 -19.18 45.21
CA PRO A 339 -32.04 -19.97 45.30
C PRO A 339 -32.35 -21.48 45.43
N LEU A 340 -31.52 -22.30 44.82
CA LEU A 340 -31.59 -23.77 44.90
C LEU A 340 -31.08 -24.29 46.26
N PRO A 341 -31.62 -25.40 46.78
CA PRO A 341 -31.10 -26.03 48.01
C PRO A 341 -29.78 -26.77 47.77
N PRO A 342 -28.89 -26.88 48.79
CA PRO A 342 -27.64 -27.63 48.68
C PRO A 342 -27.87 -29.15 48.67
N PRO A 343 -26.96 -29.94 48.07
CA PRO A 343 -27.07 -31.40 48.01
C PRO A 343 -26.80 -32.06 49.38
N PRO A 344 -27.38 -33.25 49.64
CA PRO A 344 -27.23 -33.94 50.92
C PRO A 344 -25.84 -34.56 51.10
N PHE A 345 -25.28 -34.36 52.31
CA PHE A 345 -24.07 -35.04 52.76
C PHE A 345 -24.25 -36.57 52.75
N SER A 346 -23.36 -37.29 52.06
CA SER A 346 -23.25 -38.74 52.18
C SER A 346 -22.13 -39.10 53.15
N PHE A 347 -22.51 -39.57 54.35
CA PHE A 347 -21.60 -40.14 55.34
C PHE A 347 -21.56 -41.68 55.18
N LYS A 348 -20.45 -42.19 54.64
CA LYS A 348 -19.93 -43.56 54.81
C LYS A 348 -18.40 -43.46 54.62
N GLY A 349 -17.56 -44.16 55.38
CA GLY A 349 -17.82 -45.15 56.43
C GLY A 349 -16.57 -45.99 56.59
#